data_AF-A0A8D9B6W0-F1
#
_entry.id   AF-A0A8D9B6W0-F1
#
_cell.length_a   1.000
_cell.length_b   1.000
_cell.length_c   1.000
_cell.angle_alpha   90.00
_cell.angle_beta   90.00
_cell.angle_gamma   90.00
#
_symmetry.space_group_name_H-M   'P 1'
#
loop_
_entity.id
_entity.type
_entity.pdbx_description
1 polymer ?
#
loop_
_entity_poly.entity_id
_entity_poly.type
_entity_poly.pdbx_seq_one_letter_code
_entity_poly.pdbx_strand_id
1 'polypeptide(L)'
;MWWGYTPAIDLQEYLIETKGEEIPVLNILVIYGADARHILQTLAKKYKHPTRKIHFYVIEPLVDFLAKQMLLLTAALEPPQALGLQEKVRLFMEIYGNLLVRPPTVNYIIQKSRQLIHMVTDESFLDFRLPLVKLNMMKFKEIDALQNTFQFWFNNTLFNVVHMWDIRLRRSLGVRYDHRDGAFDWDYQMQLKSKPGGERVNYQEYKHWRETGVAFTWLETENTEPNLTFATGVLAKGEKLVSQGYLGDITNGPFLGFGIDCEDKDLLKTANGICVKRSADIMERNLLRLFYELEQSKEYEHCAGRVDDELGVVIRDISK
;
A
#
# COMPACT_ATOMS: atom_id res chain seq x y z
N MET A 1 5.72 -3.96 11.11
CA MET A 1 4.46 -4.28 10.40
C MET A 1 4.38 -3.33 9.22
N TRP A 2 4.14 -3.81 7.99
CA TRP A 2 4.25 -2.98 6.76
C TRP A 2 2.95 -2.26 6.35
N TRP A 3 1.91 -2.47 7.13
CA TRP A 3 0.56 -1.96 6.96
C TRP A 3 -0.06 -1.83 8.35
N GLY A 4 -0.98 -0.92 8.59
CA GLY A 4 -1.67 -0.86 9.89
C GLY A 4 -2.91 -1.77 9.97
N TYR A 5 -3.49 -1.91 11.16
CA TYR A 5 -4.66 -2.79 11.42
C TYR A 5 -6.00 -2.08 11.58
N THR A 6 -6.12 -0.86 11.06
CA THR A 6 -7.35 -0.09 11.13
C THR A 6 -7.65 0.51 9.76
N PRO A 7 -8.91 0.82 9.44
CA PRO A 7 -9.24 1.52 8.21
C PRO A 7 -8.49 2.85 8.11
N ALA A 8 -8.25 3.30 6.87
CA ALA A 8 -7.85 4.67 6.63
C ALA A 8 -8.95 5.63 7.14
N ILE A 9 -8.54 6.68 7.84
CA ILE A 9 -9.45 7.69 8.39
C ILE A 9 -9.02 9.07 7.90
N ASP A 10 -10.01 9.94 7.72
CA ASP A 10 -9.78 11.35 7.50
C ASP A 10 -9.54 12.04 8.85
N LEU A 11 -8.31 12.48 9.07
CA LEU A 11 -7.91 13.09 10.33
C LEU A 11 -8.50 14.50 10.52
N GLN A 12 -9.03 15.13 9.47
CA GLN A 12 -9.74 16.40 9.58
C GLN A 12 -11.14 16.22 10.16
N GLU A 13 -11.87 15.19 9.73
CA GLU A 13 -13.21 14.87 10.25
C GLU A 13 -13.16 14.69 11.77
N TYR A 14 -12.23 13.86 12.25
CA TYR A 14 -12.03 13.60 13.68
C TYR A 14 -11.67 14.87 14.47
N LEU A 15 -10.93 15.80 13.86
CA LEU A 15 -10.60 17.07 14.49
C LEU A 15 -11.82 17.98 14.59
N ILE A 16 -12.63 18.09 13.54
CA ILE A 16 -13.83 18.93 13.51
C ILE A 16 -14.81 18.47 14.59
N GLU A 17 -15.02 17.16 14.70
CA GLU A 17 -15.86 16.55 15.74
C GLU A 17 -15.39 16.88 17.17
N THR A 18 -14.07 17.03 17.39
CA THR A 18 -13.50 17.18 18.73
C THR A 18 -13.13 18.62 19.12
N LYS A 19 -12.79 19.47 18.14
CA LYS A 19 -12.21 20.81 18.37
C LYS A 19 -12.84 21.94 17.54
N GLY A 20 -13.80 21.64 16.66
CA GLY A 20 -14.45 22.63 15.79
C GLY A 20 -13.60 23.06 14.58
N GLU A 21 -14.15 23.96 13.77
CA GLU A 21 -13.65 24.25 12.42
C GLU A 21 -12.52 25.31 12.35
N GLU A 22 -12.33 26.13 13.38
CA GLU A 22 -11.57 27.40 13.34
C GLU A 22 -10.04 27.28 13.34
N ILE A 23 -9.46 26.12 13.03
CA ILE A 23 -8.00 25.90 13.08
C ILE A 23 -7.38 26.13 11.69
N PRO A 24 -6.70 27.27 11.43
CA PRO A 24 -6.18 27.60 10.09
C PRO A 24 -4.95 26.76 9.68
N VAL A 25 -4.19 26.27 10.67
CA VAL A 25 -3.02 25.42 10.47
C VAL A 25 -3.12 24.20 11.37
N LEU A 26 -3.17 23.02 10.76
CA LEU A 26 -3.30 21.74 11.43
C LEU A 26 -1.96 21.01 11.44
N ASN A 27 -1.44 20.73 12.62
CA ASN A 27 -0.22 19.94 12.82
C ASN A 27 -0.60 18.56 13.35
N ILE A 28 -0.29 17.51 12.59
CA ILE A 28 -0.64 16.12 12.89
C ILE A 28 0.65 15.32 13.05
N LEU A 29 0.82 14.67 14.20
CA LEU A 29 1.91 13.74 14.44
C LEU A 29 1.41 12.31 14.25
N VAL A 30 1.99 11.59 13.29
CA VAL A 30 1.73 10.18 13.01
C VAL A 30 2.94 9.38 13.51
N ILE A 31 2.74 8.60 14.57
CA ILE A 31 3.78 7.75 15.16
C ILE A 31 3.47 6.31 14.80
N TYR A 32 4.42 5.62 14.17
CA TYR A 32 4.36 4.21 13.82
C TYR A 32 3.08 3.85 13.05
N GLY A 33 2.73 4.71 12.09
CA GLY A 33 1.58 4.50 11.21
C GLY A 33 1.76 3.31 10.26
N ALA A 34 3.01 2.87 10.07
CA ALA A 34 3.46 1.80 9.17
C ALA A 34 3.29 2.10 7.68
N ASP A 35 2.20 2.77 7.30
CA ASP A 35 1.88 3.15 5.93
C ASP A 35 1.31 4.57 5.83
N ALA A 36 1.06 5.03 4.59
CA ALA A 36 0.61 6.39 4.30
C ALA A 36 -0.93 6.53 4.25
N ARG A 37 -1.72 5.55 4.69
CA ARG A 37 -3.17 5.52 4.42
C ARG A 37 -3.94 6.71 5.00
N HIS A 38 -3.61 7.13 6.23
CA HIS A 38 -4.31 8.23 6.90
C HIS A 38 -3.99 9.57 6.23
N ILE A 39 -2.74 9.72 5.78
CA ILE A 39 -2.29 10.88 5.01
C ILE A 39 -3.03 10.92 3.68
N LEU A 40 -3.03 9.80 2.94
CA LEU A 40 -3.72 9.67 1.65
C LEU A 40 -5.22 9.93 1.77
N GLN A 41 -5.89 9.35 2.78
CA GLN A 41 -7.32 9.55 3.01
C GLN A 41 -7.64 11.01 3.36
N THR A 42 -6.86 11.62 4.25
CA THR A 42 -7.05 13.04 4.64
C THR A 42 -6.82 13.98 3.45
N LEU A 43 -5.83 13.69 2.60
CA LEU A 43 -5.56 14.48 1.40
C LEU A 43 -6.66 14.31 0.35
N ALA A 44 -7.15 13.08 0.14
CA ALA A 44 -8.23 12.79 -0.79
C ALA A 44 -9.53 13.51 -0.41
N LYS A 45 -9.86 13.53 0.89
CA LYS A 45 -11.07 14.18 1.41
C LYS A 45 -10.90 15.67 1.71
N LYS A 46 -9.74 16.26 1.39
CA LYS A 46 -9.46 17.68 1.66
C LYS A 46 -10.53 18.63 1.11
N TYR A 47 -11.15 18.31 -0.03
CA TYR A 47 -12.19 19.12 -0.65
C TYR A 47 -13.50 19.19 0.16
N LYS A 48 -13.73 18.26 1.11
CA LYS A 48 -14.91 18.26 2.00
C LYS A 48 -14.77 19.23 3.18
N HIS A 49 -13.56 19.75 3.42
CA HIS A 49 -13.22 20.53 4.61
C HIS A 49 -12.92 21.99 4.30
N PRO A 50 -13.02 22.90 5.28
CA PRO A 50 -12.57 24.27 5.12
C PRO A 50 -11.08 24.32 4.76
N THR A 51 -10.74 25.15 3.76
CA THR A 51 -9.37 25.34 3.27
C THR A 51 -8.43 25.73 4.40
N ARG A 52 -7.49 24.83 4.72
CA ARG A 52 -6.49 25.02 5.76
C ARG A 52 -5.14 24.43 5.36
N LYS A 53 -4.09 24.86 6.05
CA LYS A 53 -2.75 24.30 5.88
C LYS A 53 -2.61 23.08 6.79
N ILE A 54 -2.12 21.96 6.26
CA ILE A 54 -1.93 20.71 7.03
C ILE A 54 -0.45 20.33 6.99
N HIS A 55 0.10 20.04 8.15
CA HIS A 55 1.46 19.55 8.35
C HIS A 55 1.40 18.17 8.99
N PHE A 56 1.85 17.15 8.26
CA PHE A 56 2.05 15.81 8.79
C PHE A 56 3.51 15.65 9.23
N TYR A 57 3.71 15.27 10.49
CA TYR A 57 4.99 14.84 11.04
C TYR A 57 4.94 13.33 11.20
N VAL A 58 5.80 12.61 10.49
CA VAL A 58 5.77 11.14 10.45
C VAL A 58 7.00 10.59 11.15
N ILE A 59 6.79 9.70 12.11
CA ILE A 59 7.84 8.98 12.83
C ILE A 59 7.64 7.49 12.61
N GLU A 60 8.64 6.83 12.04
CA GLU A 60 8.65 5.39 11.84
C GLU A 60 9.82 4.73 12.57
N PRO A 61 9.74 3.44 12.93
CA PRO A 61 10.78 2.80 13.72
C PRO A 61 12.03 2.47 12.88
N LEU A 62 11.88 2.36 11.56
CA LEU A 62 12.96 2.11 10.60
C LEU A 62 12.77 2.99 9.37
N VAL A 63 13.88 3.36 8.73
CA VAL A 63 13.87 4.15 7.48
C VAL A 63 13.22 3.39 6.33
N ASP A 64 13.19 2.05 6.37
CA ASP A 64 12.58 1.24 5.31
C ASP A 64 11.06 1.54 5.17
N PHE A 65 10.38 1.86 6.28
CA PHE A 65 8.97 2.28 6.26
C PHE A 65 8.79 3.63 5.59
N LEU A 66 9.64 4.60 5.92
CA LEU A 66 9.61 5.93 5.28
C LEU A 66 9.90 5.82 3.79
N ALA A 67 10.91 5.04 3.41
CA ALA A 67 11.24 4.76 2.01
C ALA A 67 10.02 4.21 1.26
N LYS A 68 9.33 3.21 1.84
CA LYS A 68 8.16 2.59 1.21
C LYS A 68 6.98 3.56 1.14
N GLN A 69 6.75 4.37 2.17
CA GLN A 69 5.74 5.43 2.15
C GLN A 69 6.02 6.48 1.07
N MET A 70 7.29 6.90 0.88
CA MET A 70 7.67 7.82 -0.20
C MET A 70 7.38 7.23 -1.59
N LEU A 71 7.63 5.93 -1.79
CA LEU A 71 7.32 5.24 -3.04
C LEU A 71 5.80 5.15 -3.27
N LEU A 72 5.03 4.78 -2.26
CA LEU A 72 3.56 4.69 -2.32
C LEU A 72 2.93 6.06 -2.56
N LEU A 73 3.43 7.12 -1.92
CA LEU A 73 3.01 8.50 -2.16
C LEU A 73 3.33 8.93 -3.58
N THR A 74 4.53 8.62 -4.08
CA THR A 74 4.91 8.90 -5.47
C THR A 74 3.95 8.21 -6.44
N ALA A 75 3.64 6.92 -6.22
CA ALA A 75 2.68 6.19 -7.04
C ALA A 75 1.26 6.78 -7.00
N ALA A 76 0.77 7.14 -5.80
CA ALA A 76 -0.55 7.75 -5.64
C ALA A 76 -0.67 9.11 -6.36
N LEU A 77 0.43 9.86 -6.42
CA LEU A 77 0.49 11.21 -6.99
C LEU A 77 1.00 11.26 -8.44
N GLU A 78 1.24 10.11 -9.09
CA GLU A 78 1.60 10.10 -10.51
C GLU A 78 0.51 10.78 -11.35
N PRO A 79 0.89 11.64 -12.32
CA PRO A 79 -0.07 12.30 -13.19
C PRO A 79 -0.77 11.27 -14.12
N PRO A 80 -2.03 11.52 -14.49
CA PRO A 80 -2.83 10.58 -15.29
C PRO A 80 -2.24 10.32 -16.69
N GLN A 81 -1.39 11.23 -17.21
CA GLN A 81 -0.69 11.03 -18.48
C GLN A 81 0.44 9.98 -18.38
N ALA A 82 0.96 9.74 -17.17
CA ALA A 82 2.02 8.75 -16.93
C ALA A 82 1.46 7.40 -16.48
N LEU A 83 0.40 7.41 -15.66
CA LEU A 83 -0.19 6.20 -15.12
C LEU A 83 -1.70 6.35 -14.96
N GLY A 84 -2.47 5.51 -15.67
CA GLY A 84 -3.93 5.54 -15.62
C GLY A 84 -4.47 5.19 -14.23
N LEU A 85 -5.67 5.66 -13.90
CA LEU A 85 -6.26 5.47 -12.56
C LEU A 85 -6.30 4.00 -12.12
N GLN A 86 -6.78 3.11 -12.99
CA GLN A 86 -6.87 1.67 -12.69
C GLN A 86 -5.50 1.02 -12.51
N GLU A 87 -4.54 1.38 -13.38
CA GLU A 87 -3.17 0.87 -13.31
C GLU A 87 -2.47 1.34 -12.02
N LYS A 88 -2.72 2.59 -11.63
CA LYS A 88 -2.23 3.19 -10.38
C LYS A 88 -2.72 2.43 -9.16
N VAL A 89 -3.99 2.06 -9.13
CA VAL A 89 -4.57 1.24 -8.05
C VAL A 89 -3.88 -0.13 -7.96
N ARG A 90 -3.80 -0.86 -9.07
CA ARG A 90 -3.18 -2.20 -9.09
C ARG A 90 -1.69 -2.14 -8.72
N LEU A 91 -0.95 -1.16 -9.26
CA LEU A 91 0.45 -0.91 -8.92
C LEU A 91 0.62 -0.65 -7.42
N PHE A 92 -0.23 0.21 -6.85
CA PHE A 92 -0.19 0.52 -5.42
C PHE A 92 -0.44 -0.73 -4.58
N MET A 93 -1.47 -1.52 -4.90
CA MET A 93 -1.80 -2.76 -4.18
C MET A 93 -0.64 -3.75 -4.20
N GLU A 94 0.00 -3.94 -5.36
CA GLU A 94 1.17 -4.80 -5.51
C GLU A 94 2.35 -4.33 -4.65
N ILE A 95 2.71 -3.04 -4.71
CA ILE A 95 3.79 -2.48 -3.88
C ILE A 95 3.43 -2.62 -2.39
N TYR A 96 2.17 -2.35 -2.03
CA TYR A 96 1.69 -2.33 -0.66
C TYR A 96 1.76 -3.71 0.02
N GLY A 97 1.22 -4.75 -0.65
CA GLY A 97 0.90 -6.02 0.02
C GLY A 97 1.50 -7.29 -0.57
N ASN A 98 2.06 -7.27 -1.78
CA ASN A 98 2.52 -8.50 -2.43
C ASN A 98 4.02 -8.68 -2.38
N LEU A 99 4.49 -9.84 -1.88
CA LEU A 99 5.90 -10.20 -1.94
C LEU A 99 6.39 -10.46 -3.36
N LEU A 100 5.53 -10.99 -4.22
CA LEU A 100 5.81 -11.13 -5.65
C LEU A 100 4.93 -10.16 -6.43
N VAL A 101 5.49 -9.50 -7.43
CA VAL A 101 4.82 -8.49 -8.24
C VAL A 101 5.05 -8.75 -9.72
N ARG A 102 4.27 -8.11 -10.58
CA ARG A 102 4.45 -8.23 -12.03
C ARG A 102 5.71 -7.48 -12.49
N PRO A 103 6.32 -7.86 -13.62
CA PRO A 103 7.48 -7.15 -14.18
C PRO A 103 7.30 -5.62 -14.35
N PRO A 104 6.14 -5.09 -14.78
CA PRO A 104 5.93 -3.64 -14.83
C PRO A 104 6.07 -2.96 -13.48
N THR A 105 5.63 -3.61 -12.40
CA THR A 105 5.73 -3.09 -11.04
C THR A 105 7.18 -3.06 -10.55
N VAL A 106 7.99 -4.06 -10.86
CA VAL A 106 9.44 -4.02 -10.59
C VAL A 106 10.12 -2.91 -11.38
N ASN A 107 9.81 -2.78 -12.68
CA ASN A 107 10.35 -1.70 -13.49
C ASN A 107 10.01 -0.32 -12.93
N TYR A 108 8.78 -0.14 -12.45
CA TYR A 108 8.37 1.07 -11.76
C TYR A 108 9.19 1.30 -10.49
N ILE A 109 9.34 0.29 -9.62
CA ILE A 109 10.16 0.36 -8.40
C ILE A 109 11.60 0.78 -8.74
N ILE A 110 12.24 0.15 -9.73
CA ILE A 110 13.60 0.45 -10.19
C ILE A 110 13.72 1.90 -10.65
N GLN A 111 12.81 2.35 -11.52
CA GLN A 111 12.83 3.71 -12.07
C GLN A 111 12.63 4.76 -10.96
N LYS A 112 11.65 4.56 -10.09
CA LYS A 112 11.39 5.47 -8.97
C LYS A 112 12.47 5.41 -7.91
N SER A 113 13.14 4.28 -7.70
CA SER A 113 14.27 4.20 -6.77
C SER A 113 15.41 5.14 -7.18
N ARG A 114 15.77 5.17 -8.48
CA ARG A 114 16.78 6.12 -8.99
C ARG A 114 16.38 7.56 -8.74
N GLN A 115 15.10 7.88 -9.00
CA GLN A 115 14.57 9.21 -8.75
C GLN A 115 14.57 9.58 -7.27
N LEU A 116 14.17 8.67 -6.40
CA LEU A 116 14.12 8.85 -4.95
C LEU A 116 15.52 9.04 -4.36
N ILE A 117 16.54 8.36 -4.90
CA ILE A 117 17.96 8.63 -4.54
C ILE A 117 18.28 10.10 -4.80
N HIS A 118 18.00 10.62 -5.99
CA HIS A 118 18.23 12.03 -6.30
C HIS A 118 17.46 12.97 -5.38
N MET A 119 16.20 12.65 -5.07
CA MET A 119 15.38 13.45 -4.15
C MET A 119 15.96 13.49 -2.73
N VAL A 120 16.49 12.40 -2.19
CA VAL A 120 17.05 12.44 -0.83
C VAL A 120 18.44 13.09 -0.75
N THR A 121 19.18 13.11 -1.87
CA THR A 121 20.52 13.73 -1.92
C THR A 121 20.51 15.20 -2.34
N ASP A 122 19.44 15.67 -2.98
CA ASP A 122 19.30 17.05 -3.48
C ASP A 122 17.93 17.63 -3.07
N GLU A 123 17.95 18.53 -2.09
CA GLU A 123 16.76 19.21 -1.57
C GLU A 123 16.04 20.04 -2.65
N SER A 124 16.77 20.66 -3.58
CA SER A 124 16.16 21.45 -4.65
C SER A 124 15.41 20.53 -5.62
N PHE A 125 15.96 19.35 -5.90
CA PHE A 125 15.31 18.35 -6.74
C PHE A 125 14.08 17.73 -6.04
N LEU A 126 14.15 17.46 -4.74
CA LEU A 126 12.99 17.03 -3.94
C LEU A 126 11.87 18.07 -4.00
N ASP A 127 12.20 19.34 -3.78
CA ASP A 127 11.22 20.43 -3.80
C ASP A 127 10.58 20.60 -5.17
N PHE A 128 11.32 20.36 -6.24
CA PHE A 128 10.78 20.38 -7.59
C PHE A 128 9.87 19.18 -7.89
N ARG A 129 10.24 17.96 -7.47
CA ARG A 129 9.54 16.73 -7.87
C ARG A 129 8.44 16.28 -6.92
N LEU A 130 8.61 16.47 -5.62
CA LEU A 130 7.66 16.07 -4.58
C LEU A 130 7.63 17.13 -3.45
N PRO A 131 7.16 18.36 -3.75
CA PRO A 131 7.19 19.50 -2.80
C PRO A 131 6.41 19.25 -1.49
N LEU A 132 5.55 18.23 -1.46
CA LEU A 132 4.76 17.83 -0.31
C LEU A 132 5.57 17.09 0.76
N VAL A 133 6.79 16.62 0.43
CA VAL A 133 7.66 15.88 1.34
C VAL A 133 8.86 16.75 1.72
N LYS A 134 9.17 16.81 3.01
CA LYS A 134 10.34 17.52 3.55
C LYS A 134 11.13 16.57 4.45
N LEU A 135 12.45 16.55 4.29
CA LEU A 135 13.36 15.67 5.03
C LEU A 135 14.26 16.43 6.02
N ASN A 136 13.99 17.73 6.21
CA ASN A 136 14.76 18.64 7.04
C ASN A 136 14.87 18.23 8.53
N MET A 137 13.97 17.39 9.03
CA MET A 137 14.01 16.87 10.41
C MET A 137 14.81 15.56 10.55
N MET A 138 15.24 14.95 9.45
CA MET A 138 16.01 13.71 9.47
C MET A 138 17.50 14.00 9.67
N LYS A 139 18.19 13.10 10.35
CA LYS A 139 19.65 13.15 10.53
C LYS A 139 20.33 12.68 9.24
N PHE A 140 21.53 13.17 8.96
CA PHE A 140 22.32 12.72 7.80
C PHE A 140 22.44 11.20 7.69
N LYS A 141 22.67 10.49 8.81
CA LYS A 141 22.71 9.03 8.83
C LYS A 141 21.41 8.34 8.38
N GLU A 142 20.26 8.99 8.56
CA GLU A 142 18.95 8.48 8.16
C GLU A 142 18.71 8.75 6.68
N ILE A 143 19.19 9.90 6.17
CA ILE A 143 19.23 10.20 4.73
C ILE A 143 20.12 9.19 4.00
N ASP A 144 21.32 8.90 4.50
CA ASP A 144 22.21 7.88 3.93
C ASP A 144 21.53 6.50 3.94
N ALA A 145 20.79 6.18 5.00
CA ALA A 145 20.06 4.92 5.11
C ALA A 145 18.87 4.84 4.13
N LEU A 146 18.17 5.95 3.87
CA LEU A 146 17.17 6.03 2.78
C LEU A 146 17.82 5.80 1.42
N GLN A 147 18.93 6.47 1.14
CA GLN A 147 19.70 6.29 -0.10
C GLN A 147 20.11 4.83 -0.29
N ASN A 148 20.66 4.19 0.74
CA ASN A 148 21.01 2.77 0.72
C ASN A 148 19.80 1.87 0.45
N THR A 149 18.64 2.18 1.05
CA THR A 149 17.40 1.44 0.83
C THR A 149 16.95 1.51 -0.63
N PHE A 150 16.93 2.70 -1.22
CA PHE A 150 16.58 2.87 -2.64
C PHE A 150 17.63 2.23 -3.58
N GLN A 151 18.91 2.31 -3.24
CA GLN A 151 19.97 1.65 -4.02
C GLN A 151 19.85 0.12 -3.97
N PHE A 152 19.39 -0.43 -2.83
CA PHE A 152 19.10 -1.85 -2.70
C PHE A 152 17.94 -2.28 -3.61
N TRP A 153 16.84 -1.52 -3.64
CA TRP A 153 15.70 -1.81 -4.54
C TRP A 153 16.07 -1.74 -6.02
N PHE A 154 17.06 -0.91 -6.35
CA PHE A 154 17.54 -0.75 -7.71
C PHE A 154 18.51 -1.87 -8.15
N ASN A 155 19.42 -2.31 -7.28
CA ASN A 155 20.58 -3.13 -7.69
C ASN A 155 20.58 -4.57 -7.18
N ASN A 156 19.66 -4.95 -6.28
CA ASN A 156 19.75 -6.25 -5.63
C ASN A 156 19.05 -7.35 -6.43
N THR A 157 19.84 -8.29 -6.95
CA THR A 157 19.34 -9.49 -7.66
C THR A 157 19.36 -10.75 -6.80
N LEU A 158 19.93 -10.69 -5.59
CA LEU A 158 20.15 -11.83 -4.72
C LEU A 158 19.07 -11.98 -3.63
N PHE A 159 18.27 -10.94 -3.40
CA PHE A 159 17.25 -10.94 -2.37
C PHE A 159 16.08 -11.83 -2.77
N ASN A 160 16.05 -13.03 -2.20
CA ASN A 160 14.95 -13.97 -2.39
C ASN A 160 13.88 -13.77 -1.31
N VAL A 161 12.89 -12.94 -1.62
CA VAL A 161 11.79 -12.60 -0.71
C VAL A 161 10.92 -13.82 -0.34
N VAL A 162 10.76 -14.78 -1.25
CA VAL A 162 10.00 -16.02 -1.04
C VAL A 162 10.71 -16.90 -0.02
N HIS A 163 12.03 -17.04 -0.13
CA HIS A 163 12.83 -17.77 0.85
C HIS A 163 12.78 -17.11 2.23
N MET A 164 12.83 -15.77 2.29
CA MET A 164 12.71 -15.04 3.56
C MET A 164 11.34 -15.22 4.21
N TRP A 165 10.27 -15.26 3.41
CA TRP A 165 8.92 -15.58 3.87
C TRP A 165 8.82 -16.99 4.44
N ASP A 166 9.38 -17.98 3.73
CA ASP A 166 9.39 -19.37 4.18
C ASP A 166 10.13 -19.56 5.50
N ILE A 167 11.31 -18.93 5.66
CA ILE A 167 12.05 -18.92 6.94
C ILE A 167 11.18 -18.36 8.07
N ARG A 168 10.45 -17.26 7.81
CA ARG A 168 9.56 -16.63 8.80
C ARG A 168 8.41 -17.54 9.18
N LEU A 169 7.78 -18.20 8.21
CA LEU A 169 6.73 -19.18 8.46
C LEU A 169 7.24 -20.37 9.29
N ARG A 170 8.36 -20.98 8.89
CA ARG A 170 8.97 -22.11 9.62
C ARG A 170 9.28 -21.73 11.06
N ARG A 171 9.89 -20.57 11.27
CA ARG A 171 10.24 -20.08 12.61
C ARG A 171 8.99 -19.80 13.46
N SER A 172 7.94 -19.25 12.87
CA SER A 172 6.71 -18.90 13.59
C SER A 172 5.83 -20.12 13.90
N LEU A 173 5.76 -21.08 12.99
CA LEU A 173 4.90 -22.26 13.13
C LEU A 173 5.60 -23.39 13.88
N GLY A 174 6.93 -23.48 13.78
CA GLY A 174 7.72 -24.56 14.37
C GLY A 174 7.24 -25.91 13.86
N VAL A 175 6.94 -26.82 14.80
CA VAL A 175 6.42 -28.16 14.49
C VAL A 175 5.08 -28.16 13.73
N ARG A 176 4.33 -27.05 13.76
CA ARG A 176 3.06 -26.91 13.03
C ARG A 176 3.26 -26.60 11.54
N TYR A 177 4.49 -26.35 11.07
CA TYR A 177 4.73 -25.94 9.68
C TYR A 177 4.29 -27.00 8.66
N ASP A 178 4.48 -28.28 8.98
CA ASP A 178 4.05 -29.39 8.11
C ASP A 178 2.51 -29.58 8.12
N HIS A 179 1.83 -29.03 9.13
CA HIS A 179 0.38 -28.99 9.27
C HIS A 179 -0.16 -27.55 9.27
N ARG A 180 0.47 -26.68 8.47
CA ARG A 180 0.23 -25.22 8.50
C ARG A 180 -1.21 -24.82 8.19
N ASP A 181 -1.93 -25.61 7.40
CA ASP A 181 -3.34 -25.34 7.06
C ASP A 181 -4.22 -25.17 8.31
N GLY A 182 -4.06 -26.06 9.30
CA GLY A 182 -4.78 -25.96 10.57
C GLY A 182 -4.33 -24.76 11.41
N ALA A 183 -3.04 -24.41 11.36
CA ALA A 183 -2.53 -23.21 12.02
C ALA A 183 -3.06 -21.93 11.35
N PHE A 184 -3.20 -21.92 10.03
CA PHE A 184 -3.76 -20.80 9.26
C PHE A 184 -5.24 -20.61 9.55
N ASP A 185 -6.03 -21.67 9.60
CA ASP A 185 -7.43 -21.55 10.02
C ASP A 185 -7.55 -21.02 11.46
N TRP A 186 -6.75 -21.54 12.39
CA TRP A 186 -6.77 -21.03 13.76
C TRP A 186 -6.40 -19.54 13.83
N ASP A 187 -5.33 -19.12 13.15
CA ASP A 187 -4.92 -17.71 13.10
C ASP A 187 -6.00 -16.84 12.43
N TYR A 188 -6.64 -17.33 11.38
CA TYR A 188 -7.76 -16.63 10.74
C TYR A 188 -8.93 -16.38 11.70
N GLN A 189 -9.40 -17.42 12.39
CA GLN A 189 -10.54 -17.31 13.31
C GLN A 189 -10.20 -16.50 14.57
N MET A 190 -9.00 -16.69 15.12
CA MET A 190 -8.65 -16.16 16.45
C MET A 190 -7.89 -14.84 16.39
N GLN A 191 -7.14 -14.57 15.33
CA GLN A 191 -6.31 -13.36 15.21
C GLN A 191 -6.88 -12.35 14.22
N LEU A 192 -7.25 -12.78 13.01
CA LEU A 192 -7.74 -11.84 11.99
C LEU A 192 -9.18 -11.45 12.25
N LYS A 193 -10.10 -12.43 12.36
CA LYS A 193 -11.53 -12.16 12.58
C LYS A 193 -11.85 -11.47 13.91
N SER A 194 -10.99 -11.60 14.92
CA SER A 194 -11.17 -10.91 16.19
C SER A 194 -10.86 -9.41 16.10
N LYS A 195 -10.25 -8.94 15.01
CA LYS A 195 -10.00 -7.52 14.76
C LYS A 195 -11.24 -6.85 14.18
N PRO A 196 -11.49 -5.56 14.48
CA PRO A 196 -12.58 -4.81 13.85
C PRO A 196 -12.50 -4.86 12.32
N GLY A 197 -13.56 -5.36 11.68
CA GLY A 197 -13.64 -5.51 10.22
C GLY A 197 -12.90 -6.72 9.66
N GLY A 198 -12.22 -7.52 10.49
CA GLY A 198 -11.48 -8.70 10.06
C GLY A 198 -12.37 -9.80 9.48
N GLU A 199 -13.66 -9.84 9.85
CA GLU A 199 -14.68 -10.72 9.30
C GLU A 199 -14.96 -10.48 7.81
N ARG A 200 -14.51 -9.35 7.26
CA ARG A 200 -14.64 -9.00 5.84
C ARG A 200 -13.65 -9.73 4.95
N VAL A 201 -12.55 -10.21 5.51
CA VAL A 201 -11.51 -10.93 4.76
C VAL A 201 -11.95 -12.37 4.57
N ASN A 202 -12.01 -12.84 3.33
CA ASN A 202 -12.34 -14.23 3.02
C ASN A 202 -11.17 -15.14 3.44
N TYR A 203 -11.49 -16.33 3.96
CA TYR A 203 -10.48 -17.34 4.29
C TYR A 203 -9.62 -17.73 3.08
N GLN A 204 -10.17 -17.76 1.87
CA GLN A 204 -9.41 -18.15 0.68
C GLN A 204 -8.32 -17.13 0.31
N GLU A 205 -8.62 -15.83 0.34
CA GLU A 205 -7.61 -14.78 0.09
C GLU A 205 -6.58 -14.74 1.24
N TYR A 206 -7.04 -14.94 2.48
CA TYR A 206 -6.17 -15.02 3.63
C TYR A 206 -5.21 -16.20 3.57
N LYS A 207 -5.71 -17.41 3.28
CA LYS A 207 -4.92 -18.65 3.19
C LYS A 207 -3.90 -18.53 2.06
N HIS A 208 -4.31 -18.04 0.89
CA HIS A 208 -3.41 -17.81 -0.23
C HIS A 208 -2.26 -16.88 0.17
N TRP A 209 -2.57 -15.74 0.80
CA TRP A 209 -1.56 -14.81 1.29
C TRP A 209 -0.64 -15.44 2.33
N ARG A 210 -1.17 -16.22 3.29
CA ARG A 210 -0.36 -16.92 4.29
C ARG A 210 0.63 -17.90 3.66
N GLU A 211 0.22 -18.59 2.60
CA GLU A 211 1.06 -19.54 1.87
C GLU A 211 2.15 -18.85 1.03
N THR A 212 1.78 -17.80 0.28
CA THR A 212 2.65 -17.26 -0.79
C THR A 212 3.25 -15.89 -0.46
N GLY A 213 2.68 -15.16 0.50
CA GLY A 213 2.96 -13.75 0.75
C GLY A 213 2.41 -12.80 -0.33
N VAL A 214 1.56 -13.28 -1.25
CA VAL A 214 0.87 -12.49 -2.27
C VAL A 214 -0.58 -12.28 -1.83
N ALA A 215 -0.98 -11.03 -1.58
CA ALA A 215 -2.31 -10.70 -1.06
C ALA A 215 -3.32 -10.42 -2.17
N PHE A 216 -2.88 -9.78 -3.25
CA PHE A 216 -3.75 -9.29 -4.31
C PHE A 216 -3.40 -9.96 -5.62
N THR A 217 -4.39 -10.66 -6.20
CA THR A 217 -4.24 -11.39 -7.46
C THR A 217 -5.38 -11.07 -8.42
N TRP A 218 -5.03 -11.00 -9.70
CA TRP A 218 -5.97 -10.82 -10.81
C TRP A 218 -5.85 -12.01 -11.76
N LEU A 219 -6.98 -12.47 -12.31
CA LEU A 219 -7.03 -13.66 -13.16
C LEU A 219 -6.15 -13.52 -14.41
N GLU A 220 -5.99 -12.30 -14.90
CA GLU A 220 -5.24 -12.01 -16.12
C GLU A 220 -3.71 -11.98 -15.92
N THR A 221 -3.20 -12.12 -14.69
CA THR A 221 -1.80 -11.81 -14.39
C THR A 221 -1.16 -12.76 -13.39
N GLU A 222 0.14 -13.01 -13.57
CA GLU A 222 0.96 -13.75 -12.62
C GLU A 222 2.02 -12.85 -11.97
N ASN A 223 2.25 -13.06 -10.68
CA ASN A 223 3.21 -12.33 -9.87
C ASN A 223 4.49 -13.17 -9.74
N THR A 224 5.53 -12.84 -10.52
CA THR A 224 6.75 -13.65 -10.61
C THR A 224 7.98 -13.00 -9.99
N GLU A 225 8.01 -11.66 -9.93
CA GLU A 225 9.21 -10.92 -9.60
C GLU A 225 9.25 -10.50 -8.12
N PRO A 226 10.42 -10.49 -7.46
CA PRO A 226 10.52 -10.14 -6.05
C PRO A 226 10.25 -8.66 -5.79
N ASN A 227 9.36 -8.37 -4.85
CA ASN A 227 9.14 -7.02 -4.34
C ASN A 227 10.18 -6.67 -3.28
N LEU A 228 11.24 -5.98 -3.70
CA LEU A 228 12.37 -5.58 -2.83
C LEU A 228 11.98 -4.56 -1.75
N THR A 229 10.81 -3.92 -1.86
CA THR A 229 10.32 -2.95 -0.86
C THR A 229 10.00 -3.58 0.50
N PHE A 230 9.98 -4.91 0.57
CA PHE A 230 9.79 -5.66 1.81
C PHE A 230 11.09 -6.09 2.49
N ALA A 231 12.24 -5.73 1.94
CA ALA A 231 13.52 -5.87 2.63
C ALA A 231 13.56 -4.96 3.86
N THR A 232 13.82 -5.53 5.04
CA THR A 232 13.95 -4.76 6.28
C THR A 232 15.42 -4.58 6.66
N GLY A 233 15.75 -3.42 7.24
CA GLY A 233 17.06 -3.16 7.83
C GLY A 233 18.17 -3.21 6.80
N VAL A 234 17.98 -2.52 5.67
CA VAL A 234 19.01 -2.42 4.64
C VAL A 234 20.22 -1.65 5.20
N LEU A 235 21.40 -2.25 5.10
CA LEU A 235 22.65 -1.69 5.61
C LEU A 235 23.82 -1.94 4.66
N ALA A 236 24.75 -1.00 4.62
CA ALA A 236 26.00 -1.15 3.89
C ALA A 236 26.99 -2.01 4.68
N LYS A 237 27.51 -3.06 4.04
CA LYS A 237 28.59 -3.92 4.56
C LYS A 237 29.74 -3.90 3.55
N GLY A 238 30.63 -2.92 3.69
CA GLY A 238 31.62 -2.58 2.68
C GLY A 238 30.92 -2.04 1.43
N GLU A 239 31.26 -2.58 0.26
CA GLU A 239 30.65 -2.18 -1.03
C GLU A 239 29.27 -2.81 -1.30
N LYS A 240 28.85 -3.77 -0.47
CA LYS A 240 27.58 -4.50 -0.68
C LYS A 240 26.50 -4.01 0.27
N LEU A 241 25.27 -3.92 -0.25
CA LEU A 241 24.08 -3.69 0.56
C LEU A 241 23.47 -5.03 0.97
N VAL A 242 23.22 -5.20 2.26
CA VAL A 242 22.60 -6.41 2.84
C VAL A 242 21.33 -6.02 3.59
N SER A 243 20.37 -6.94 3.63
CA SER A 243 19.11 -6.78 4.39
C SER A 243 19.06 -7.82 5.51
N GLN A 244 18.30 -7.52 6.55
CA GLN A 244 17.96 -8.47 7.62
C GLN A 244 16.85 -9.46 7.21
N GLY A 245 16.34 -9.39 5.99
CA GLY A 245 15.28 -10.24 5.46
C GLY A 245 13.91 -9.59 5.56
N TYR A 246 12.87 -10.43 5.53
CA TYR A 246 11.48 -10.00 5.75
C TYR A 246 11.16 -10.04 7.24
N LEU A 247 10.90 -8.89 7.87
CA LEU A 247 10.48 -8.79 9.27
C LEU A 247 9.05 -8.27 9.44
N GLY A 248 8.25 -8.37 8.37
CA GLY A 248 6.84 -7.98 8.38
C GLY A 248 5.93 -8.93 9.15
N ASP A 249 4.67 -8.52 9.24
CA ASP A 249 3.61 -9.35 9.79
C ASP A 249 3.26 -10.47 8.82
N ILE A 250 3.19 -11.69 9.35
CA ILE A 250 2.84 -12.88 8.61
C ILE A 250 1.44 -13.38 8.99
N THR A 251 0.76 -12.79 9.97
CA THR A 251 -0.49 -13.30 10.53
C THR A 251 -1.74 -12.57 10.10
N ASN A 252 -1.76 -11.23 9.95
CA ASN A 252 -3.01 -10.49 9.70
C ASN A 252 -3.16 -9.92 8.28
N GLY A 253 -2.07 -9.78 7.53
CA GLY A 253 -2.10 -9.41 6.12
C GLY A 253 -2.50 -7.96 5.82
N PRO A 254 -2.26 -7.49 4.59
CA PRO A 254 -2.44 -6.09 4.17
C PRO A 254 -3.91 -5.73 3.87
N PHE A 255 -4.88 -6.38 4.52
CA PHE A 255 -6.29 -6.26 4.19
C PHE A 255 -6.97 -5.11 4.94
N LEU A 256 -6.65 -4.94 6.22
CA LEU A 256 -7.39 -4.07 7.14
C LEU A 256 -7.24 -2.57 6.83
N GLY A 257 -6.15 -2.17 6.18
CA GLY A 257 -5.88 -0.74 5.90
C GLY A 257 -6.88 -0.10 4.94
N PHE A 258 -7.24 -0.83 3.88
CA PHE A 258 -8.08 -0.32 2.80
C PHE A 258 -9.22 -1.26 2.39
N GLY A 259 -9.28 -2.49 2.93
CA GLY A 259 -10.12 -3.57 2.40
C GLY A 259 -11.27 -4.02 3.29
N ILE A 260 -11.65 -3.27 4.33
CA ILE A 260 -12.67 -3.70 5.30
C ILE A 260 -13.88 -2.78 5.42
N ASP A 261 -13.78 -1.53 4.98
CA ASP A 261 -14.89 -0.57 4.98
C ASP A 261 -14.98 0.12 3.63
N CYS A 262 -16.16 0.51 3.17
CA CYS A 262 -16.35 1.17 1.88
C CYS A 262 -17.59 2.07 1.91
N GLU A 263 -17.52 3.23 1.24
CA GLU A 263 -18.73 4.07 1.07
C GLU A 263 -19.74 3.42 0.12
N ASP A 264 -19.26 2.58 -0.81
CA ASP A 264 -20.14 1.75 -1.64
C ASP A 264 -20.65 0.53 -0.86
N LYS A 265 -21.88 0.65 -0.37
CA LYS A 265 -22.58 -0.39 0.39
C LYS A 265 -22.77 -1.68 -0.39
N ASP A 266 -22.75 -1.66 -1.73
CA ASP A 266 -22.90 -2.86 -2.54
C ASP A 266 -21.70 -3.81 -2.38
N LEU A 267 -20.50 -3.27 -2.14
CA LEU A 267 -19.31 -4.07 -1.85
C LEU A 267 -19.33 -4.71 -0.46
N LEU A 268 -20.15 -4.19 0.46
CA LEU A 268 -20.27 -4.68 1.83
C LEU A 268 -21.40 -5.72 2.00
N LYS A 269 -22.04 -6.16 0.91
CA LYS A 269 -23.10 -7.16 0.95
C LYS A 269 -22.58 -8.53 1.40
N THR A 270 -23.40 -9.22 2.19
CA THR A 270 -23.15 -10.59 2.64
C THR A 270 -24.26 -11.52 2.13
N ALA A 271 -23.89 -12.75 1.80
CA ALA A 271 -24.80 -13.83 1.45
C ALA A 271 -24.47 -15.05 2.32
N ASN A 272 -25.46 -15.58 3.03
CA ASN A 272 -25.28 -16.71 3.96
C ASN A 272 -24.18 -16.48 5.01
N GLY A 273 -24.03 -15.24 5.49
CA GLY A 273 -23.00 -14.88 6.48
C GLY A 273 -21.58 -14.76 5.90
N ILE A 274 -21.41 -14.82 4.58
CA ILE A 274 -20.13 -14.69 3.89
C ILE A 274 -20.15 -13.41 3.05
N CYS A 275 -19.05 -12.66 3.01
CA CYS A 275 -18.91 -11.48 2.15
C CYS A 275 -18.94 -11.90 0.68
N VAL A 276 -19.78 -11.23 -0.13
CA VAL A 276 -19.91 -11.53 -1.57
C VAL A 276 -18.67 -11.08 -2.34
N LYS A 277 -18.06 -9.97 -1.91
CA LYS A 277 -16.84 -9.40 -2.49
C LYS A 277 -15.65 -9.67 -1.58
N ARG A 278 -14.46 -9.78 -2.18
CA ARG A 278 -13.20 -9.99 -1.45
C ARG A 278 -12.73 -8.68 -0.82
N SER A 279 -11.89 -8.78 0.20
CA SER A 279 -11.21 -7.60 0.76
C SER A 279 -10.36 -6.89 -0.30
N ALA A 280 -9.74 -7.65 -1.21
CA ALA A 280 -9.05 -7.11 -2.38
C ALA A 280 -9.94 -6.20 -3.26
N ASP A 281 -11.21 -6.59 -3.50
CA ASP A 281 -12.12 -5.83 -4.35
C ASP A 281 -12.57 -4.53 -3.65
N ILE A 282 -12.76 -4.58 -2.33
CA ILE A 282 -13.03 -3.41 -1.49
C ILE A 282 -11.86 -2.43 -1.53
N MET A 283 -10.63 -2.94 -1.38
CA MET A 283 -9.41 -2.14 -1.45
C MET A 283 -9.22 -1.49 -2.81
N GLU A 284 -9.45 -2.23 -3.89
CA GLU A 284 -9.39 -1.69 -5.26
C GLU A 284 -10.38 -0.53 -5.42
N ARG A 285 -11.63 -0.68 -4.96
CA ARG A 285 -12.61 0.40 -5.01
C ARG A 285 -12.20 1.62 -4.18
N ASN A 286 -11.74 1.41 -2.95
CA ASN A 286 -11.36 2.50 -2.07
C ASN A 286 -10.18 3.27 -2.60
N LEU A 287 -9.16 2.59 -3.13
CA LEU A 287 -8.01 3.23 -3.74
C LEU A 287 -8.39 3.97 -5.02
N LEU A 288 -9.29 3.41 -5.83
CA LEU A 288 -9.78 4.07 -7.04
C LEU A 288 -10.45 5.40 -6.68
N ARG A 289 -11.36 5.39 -5.69
CA ARG A 289 -11.95 6.62 -5.15
C ARG A 289 -10.87 7.56 -4.62
N LEU A 290 -9.97 7.06 -3.78
CA LEU A 290 -8.96 7.88 -3.12
C LEU A 290 -8.10 8.61 -4.15
N PHE A 291 -7.63 7.91 -5.18
CA PHE A 291 -6.80 8.51 -6.23
C PHE A 291 -7.58 9.44 -7.14
N TYR A 292 -8.84 9.14 -7.45
CA TYR A 292 -9.72 10.05 -8.17
C TYR A 292 -9.94 11.36 -7.39
N GLU A 293 -10.25 11.26 -6.11
CA GLU A 293 -10.52 12.41 -5.24
C GLU A 293 -9.25 13.25 -5.01
N LEU A 294 -8.09 12.62 -4.88
CA LEU A 294 -6.79 13.33 -4.84
C LEU A 294 -6.54 14.15 -6.10
N GLU A 295 -6.86 13.59 -7.27
CA GLU A 295 -6.58 14.21 -8.56
C GLU A 295 -7.60 15.31 -8.91
N GLN A 296 -8.88 15.03 -8.69
CA GLN A 296 -9.98 15.88 -9.14
C GLN A 296 -10.50 16.82 -8.07
N SER A 297 -10.14 16.61 -6.79
CA SER A 297 -10.68 17.36 -5.63
C SER A 297 -12.21 17.39 -5.63
N LYS A 298 -12.84 16.28 -6.02
CA LYS A 298 -14.29 16.10 -6.15
C LYS A 298 -14.67 14.69 -5.73
N GLU A 299 -15.89 14.55 -5.24
CA GLU A 299 -16.45 13.26 -4.87
C GLU A 299 -16.48 12.29 -6.05
N TYR A 300 -16.06 11.05 -5.79
CA TYR A 300 -16.13 9.98 -6.78
C TYR A 300 -17.51 9.34 -6.77
N GLU A 301 -18.23 9.47 -7.87
CA GLU A 301 -19.48 8.75 -8.08
C GLU A 301 -19.22 7.47 -8.87
N HIS A 302 -19.48 6.32 -8.25
CA HIS A 302 -19.34 5.06 -8.96
C HIS A 302 -20.53 4.84 -9.90
N CYS A 303 -20.27 4.90 -11.21
CA CYS A 303 -21.24 4.50 -12.22
C CYS A 303 -21.28 2.97 -12.34
N ALA A 304 -22.06 2.31 -11.47
CA ALA A 304 -22.40 0.90 -11.67
C ALA A 304 -23.23 0.77 -12.96
N GLY A 305 -22.62 0.26 -14.05
CA GLY A 305 -23.36 -0.12 -15.26
C GLY A 305 -22.99 0.55 -16.59
N ARG A 306 -21.78 1.10 -16.77
CA ARG A 306 -21.35 1.55 -18.13
C ARG A 306 -20.19 0.80 -18.75
N VAL A 307 -19.46 -0.03 -18.01
CA VAL A 307 -18.25 -0.68 -18.55
C VAL A 307 -18.48 -2.13 -18.97
N ASP A 308 -19.39 -2.86 -18.32
CA ASP A 308 -19.66 -4.27 -18.68
C ASP A 308 -20.76 -4.43 -19.75
N ASP A 309 -21.69 -3.48 -19.89
CA ASP A 309 -22.79 -3.55 -20.89
C ASP A 309 -22.48 -2.80 -22.19
N GLU A 310 -21.45 -1.96 -22.22
CA GLU A 310 -20.89 -1.38 -23.45
C GLU A 310 -19.51 -2.00 -23.73
N LEU A 311 -19.47 -3.32 -23.90
CA LEU A 311 -18.44 -3.93 -24.74
C LEU A 311 -18.70 -3.43 -26.16
N GLY A 312 -18.18 -2.24 -26.45
CA GLY A 312 -18.35 -1.56 -27.73
C GLY A 312 -18.14 -2.55 -28.88
N VAL A 313 -19.09 -2.58 -29.81
CA VAL A 313 -19.01 -3.45 -30.98
C VAL A 313 -17.70 -3.15 -31.70
N VAL A 314 -16.84 -4.14 -31.84
CA VAL A 314 -15.68 -4.05 -32.73
C VAL A 314 -16.22 -4.07 -34.16
N ILE A 315 -16.67 -2.91 -34.64
CA ILE A 315 -16.92 -2.71 -36.07
C ILE A 315 -15.55 -2.48 -36.70
N ARG A 316 -14.90 -3.56 -37.12
CA ARG A 316 -13.94 -3.44 -38.22
C ARG A 316 -14.77 -3.39 -39.49
N ASP A 317 -14.76 -2.26 -40.16
CA ASP A 317 -15.12 -2.22 -41.57
C ASP A 317 -14.15 -3.15 -42.31
N ILE A 318 -14.60 -4.37 -42.61
CA ILE A 318 -13.92 -5.24 -43.56
C ILE A 318 -14.41 -4.79 -44.95
N SER A 319 -14.00 -3.60 -45.35
CA SER A 319 -14.16 -3.14 -46.72
C SER A 319 -12.84 -3.35 -47.46
N LYS A 320 -12.84 -4.45 -48.23
CA LYS A 320 -12.02 -4.91 -49.36
C LYS A 320 -10.74 -4.16 -49.72
#